data_AF-A0A0B6ZJ27-F1
#
_entry.id   AF-A0A0B6ZJ27-F1
#
_cell.length_a   1.000
_cell.length_b   1.000
_cell.length_c   1.000
_cell.angle_alpha   90.00
_cell.angle_beta   90.00
_cell.angle_gamma   90.00
#
_symmetry.space_group_name_H-M   'P 1'
#
loop_
_entity.id
_entity.type
_entity.pdbx_description
1 polymer ?
#
loop_
_entity_poly.entity_id
_entity_poly.type
_entity_poly.pdbx_seq_one_letter_code
_entity_poly.pdbx_strand_id
1 'polypeptide(L)'
;MNFLQTSSIESYIDQIPFKATVVFDWDNTLKVTSADRKAITSGLSKESLNTLVQVKQSTLYIISAIRPTRMNMDTLLIEVDKLGLRRYFCPECKREHFSSEVCSHDIKSDIVRDNHPYVCWGNIIICGYDKAEVFLELLEKDDVINDDHQNTQQQKYDSWDEVDGIGNSSLKLQQNFHRDVYFFDDEFVNIENFSQLVKDSTCVFVTK
;
A
#
# COMPACT_ATOMS: atom_id res chain seq x y z
N MET A 1 -20.94 8.12 -9.67
CA MET A 1 -19.68 7.44 -9.32
C MET A 1 -19.56 6.23 -10.23
N ASN A 2 -18.44 6.08 -10.93
CA ASN A 2 -18.16 4.94 -11.80
C ASN A 2 -17.04 4.13 -11.16
N PHE A 3 -17.38 3.07 -10.42
CA PHE A 3 -16.41 2.04 -10.06
C PHE A 3 -16.51 0.90 -11.07
N LEU A 4 -15.42 0.18 -11.26
CA LEU A 4 -15.37 -0.98 -12.14
C LEU A 4 -15.78 -2.22 -11.35
N GLN A 5 -16.35 -3.21 -12.02
CA GLN A 5 -16.70 -4.48 -11.39
C GLN A 5 -15.96 -5.62 -12.09
N THR A 6 -15.52 -6.60 -11.30
CA THR A 6 -14.89 -7.81 -11.82
C THR A 6 -15.21 -9.04 -10.99
N SER A 7 -15.24 -10.22 -11.60
CA SER A 7 -15.21 -11.50 -10.88
C SER A 7 -13.78 -12.04 -10.68
N SER A 8 -12.79 -11.41 -11.28
CA SER A 8 -11.38 -11.80 -11.16
C SER A 8 -10.46 -10.59 -11.34
N ILE A 9 -9.51 -10.43 -10.43
CA ILE A 9 -8.47 -9.39 -10.52
C ILE A 9 -7.63 -9.59 -11.80
N GLU A 10 -7.45 -10.85 -12.22
CA GLU A 10 -6.66 -11.22 -13.40
C GLU A 10 -7.09 -10.51 -14.68
N SER A 11 -8.39 -10.31 -14.88
CA SER A 11 -8.90 -9.67 -16.10
C SER A 11 -8.62 -8.17 -16.18
N TYR A 12 -8.08 -7.57 -15.11
CA TYR A 12 -7.76 -6.15 -15.03
C TYR A 12 -6.26 -5.86 -15.15
N ILE A 13 -5.38 -6.87 -15.06
CA ILE A 13 -3.93 -6.69 -15.02
C ILE A 13 -3.41 -5.93 -16.26
N ASP A 14 -3.93 -6.25 -17.44
CA ASP A 14 -3.51 -5.59 -18.68
C ASP A 14 -3.92 -4.12 -18.75
N GLN A 15 -5.03 -3.76 -18.08
CA GLN A 15 -5.58 -2.41 -18.04
C GLN A 15 -4.83 -1.49 -17.08
N ILE A 16 -4.03 -2.05 -16.17
CA ILE A 16 -3.23 -1.26 -15.23
C ILE A 16 -2.06 -0.59 -16.00
N PRO A 17 -1.88 0.73 -15.89
CA PRO A 17 -0.82 1.45 -16.56
C PRO A 17 0.56 1.16 -15.94
N PHE A 18 1.62 1.53 -16.65
CA PHE A 18 2.98 1.42 -16.12
C PHE A 18 3.16 2.33 -14.90
N LYS A 19 3.90 1.86 -13.90
CA LYS A 19 4.23 2.56 -12.64
C LYS A 19 3.02 2.93 -11.79
N ALA A 20 1.88 2.27 -12.03
CA ALA A 20 0.71 2.39 -11.16
C ALA A 20 1.00 1.91 -9.73
N THR A 21 0.30 2.49 -8.76
CA THR A 21 0.23 1.93 -7.41
C THR A 21 -1.00 1.04 -7.32
N VAL A 22 -0.80 -0.23 -6.94
CA VAL A 22 -1.89 -1.21 -6.90
C VAL A 22 -2.07 -1.71 -5.47
N VAL A 23 -3.26 -1.48 -4.95
CA VAL A 23 -3.63 -1.78 -3.57
C VAL A 23 -4.68 -2.89 -3.60
N PHE A 24 -4.39 -3.97 -2.89
CA PHE A 24 -5.32 -5.07 -2.73
C PHE A 24 -5.79 -5.14 -1.30
N ASP A 25 -7.11 -5.22 -1.11
CA ASP A 25 -7.63 -5.81 0.09
C ASP A 25 -7.14 -7.25 0.29
N TRP A 26 -7.04 -7.68 1.55
CA TRP A 26 -6.57 -9.01 1.88
C TRP A 26 -7.65 -10.07 1.77
N ASP A 27 -8.62 -10.07 2.68
CA ASP A 27 -9.57 -11.16 2.83
C ASP A 27 -10.56 -11.16 1.68
N ASN A 28 -10.76 -12.31 1.02
CA ASN A 28 -11.66 -12.48 -0.12
C ASN A 28 -11.32 -11.72 -1.42
N THR A 29 -10.34 -10.82 -1.37
CA THR A 29 -9.80 -10.13 -2.53
C THR A 29 -8.51 -10.81 -2.99
N LEU A 30 -7.40 -10.61 -2.27
CA LEU A 30 -6.11 -11.25 -2.59
C LEU A 30 -5.99 -12.64 -1.96
N LYS A 31 -6.56 -12.86 -0.78
CA LYS A 31 -6.65 -14.17 -0.12
C LYS A 31 -8.02 -14.77 -0.39
N VAL A 32 -8.07 -15.73 -1.29
CA VAL A 32 -9.30 -16.45 -1.63
C VAL A 32 -9.35 -17.76 -0.85
N THR A 33 -10.46 -17.99 -0.16
CA THR A 33 -10.71 -19.26 0.55
C THR A 33 -11.68 -20.10 -0.28
N SER A 34 -11.34 -21.37 -0.51
CA SER A 34 -12.23 -22.29 -1.23
C SER A 34 -13.58 -22.45 -0.52
N ALA A 35 -14.64 -22.74 -1.27
CA ALA A 35 -16.00 -22.91 -0.73
C ALA A 35 -16.09 -24.02 0.33
N ASP A 36 -15.21 -25.03 0.26
CA ASP A 36 -15.08 -26.12 1.24
C ASP A 36 -14.14 -25.80 2.42
N ARG A 37 -13.59 -24.57 2.47
CA ARG A 37 -12.69 -24.01 3.50
C ARG A 37 -11.38 -24.77 3.72
N LYS A 38 -10.99 -25.65 2.80
CA LYS A 38 -9.79 -26.49 2.97
C LYS A 38 -8.53 -25.89 2.37
N ALA A 39 -8.65 -24.99 1.40
CA ALA A 39 -7.50 -24.38 0.74
C ALA A 39 -7.60 -22.85 0.72
N ILE A 40 -6.48 -22.20 1.03
CA ILE A 40 -6.28 -20.77 0.85
C ILE A 40 -5.40 -20.60 -0.39
N THR A 41 -5.81 -19.75 -1.31
CA THR A 41 -5.09 -19.42 -2.54
C THR A 41 -4.97 -17.92 -2.73
N SER A 42 -4.02 -17.49 -3.56
CA SER A 42 -3.93 -16.10 -4.00
C SER A 42 -4.98 -15.83 -5.09
N GLY A 43 -5.63 -14.68 -5.03
CA GLY A 43 -6.52 -14.15 -6.08
C GLY A 43 -5.78 -13.72 -7.34
N LEU A 44 -4.44 -13.69 -7.29
CA LEU A 44 -3.55 -13.51 -8.43
C LEU A 44 -2.53 -14.63 -8.55
N SER A 45 -2.26 -15.02 -9.79
CA SER A 45 -1.19 -15.91 -10.16
C SER A 45 0.18 -15.25 -9.95
N LYS A 46 1.23 -16.07 -9.81
CA LYS A 46 2.61 -15.58 -9.73
C LYS A 46 3.06 -14.89 -11.02
N GLU A 47 2.50 -15.30 -12.17
CA GLU A 47 2.77 -14.70 -13.46
C GLU A 47 2.25 -13.26 -13.49
N SER A 48 1.01 -13.04 -13.06
CA SER A 48 0.39 -11.71 -13.02
C SER A 48 1.08 -10.79 -12.02
N LEU A 49 1.47 -11.30 -10.85
CA LEU A 49 2.30 -10.55 -9.90
C LEU A 49 3.67 -10.19 -10.48
N ASN A 50 4.31 -11.10 -11.23
CA ASN A 50 5.55 -10.79 -11.93
C ASN A 50 5.32 -9.74 -13.03
N THR A 51 4.23 -9.82 -13.78
CA THR A 51 3.87 -8.82 -14.80
C THR A 51 3.71 -7.44 -14.16
N LEU A 52 2.96 -7.33 -13.07
CA LEU A 52 2.79 -6.07 -12.36
C LEU A 52 4.12 -5.49 -11.87
N VAL A 53 4.97 -6.29 -11.21
CA VAL A 53 6.22 -5.78 -10.64
C VAL A 53 7.31 -5.55 -11.69
N GLN A 54 7.55 -6.50 -12.58
CA GLN A 54 8.71 -6.50 -13.47
C GLN A 54 8.43 -5.80 -14.80
N VAL A 55 7.23 -5.98 -15.37
CA VAL A 55 6.86 -5.40 -16.67
C VAL A 55 6.22 -4.05 -16.47
N LYS A 56 5.16 -3.98 -15.66
CA LYS A 56 4.42 -2.74 -15.41
C LYS A 56 5.16 -1.82 -14.43
N GLN A 57 6.17 -2.30 -13.70
CA GLN A 57 6.90 -1.53 -12.69
C GLN A 57 5.98 -0.94 -11.61
N SER A 58 4.89 -1.63 -11.32
CA SER A 58 3.90 -1.20 -10.33
C SER A 58 4.41 -1.42 -8.90
N THR A 59 4.04 -0.50 -8.03
CA THR A 59 4.21 -0.67 -6.58
C THR A 59 2.97 -1.37 -6.02
N LEU A 60 3.16 -2.49 -5.33
CA LEU A 60 2.04 -3.30 -4.82
C LEU A 60 1.89 -3.12 -3.31
N TYR A 61 0.65 -3.04 -2.85
CA TYR A 61 0.26 -2.98 -1.44
C TYR A 61 -0.79 -4.04 -1.09
N ILE A 62 -0.69 -4.57 0.13
CA ILE A 62 -1.78 -5.28 0.81
C ILE A 62 -2.30 -4.36 1.90
N ILE A 63 -3.61 -4.16 1.98
CA ILE A 63 -4.26 -3.48 3.09
C ILE A 63 -5.36 -4.37 3.68
N SER A 64 -5.35 -4.54 5.00
CA SER A 64 -6.29 -5.44 5.67
C SER A 64 -6.95 -4.73 6.85
N ALA A 65 -8.28 -4.79 6.91
CA ALA A 65 -9.08 -4.21 7.99
C ALA A 65 -9.11 -5.16 9.20
N ILE A 66 -8.00 -5.24 9.92
CA ILE A 66 -7.81 -6.07 11.11
C ILE A 66 -7.25 -5.20 12.22
N ARG A 67 -7.70 -5.44 13.47
CA ARG A 67 -7.18 -4.71 14.63
C ARG A 67 -5.64 -4.60 14.60
N PRO A 68 -5.08 -3.39 14.62
CA PRO A 68 -3.65 -3.13 14.44
C PRO A 68 -2.86 -3.59 15.66
N THR A 69 -2.42 -4.84 15.65
CA THR A 69 -1.58 -5.42 16.71
C THR A 69 -0.43 -6.19 16.08
N ARG A 70 0.70 -6.28 16.81
CA ARG A 70 1.84 -7.08 16.36
C ARG A 70 1.45 -8.53 16.09
N MET A 71 0.63 -9.13 16.96
CA MET A 71 0.16 -10.52 16.80
C MET A 71 -0.65 -10.71 15.50
N ASN A 72 -1.51 -9.75 15.17
CA ASN A 72 -2.30 -9.81 13.92
C ASN A 72 -1.40 -9.59 12.70
N MET A 73 -0.41 -8.70 12.78
CA MET A 73 0.58 -8.53 11.72
C MET A 73 1.38 -9.83 11.51
N ASP A 74 1.91 -10.43 12.57
CA ASP A 74 2.64 -11.70 12.50
C ASP A 74 1.78 -12.80 11.87
N THR A 75 0.48 -12.85 12.20
CA THR A 75 -0.47 -13.80 11.62
C THR A 75 -0.66 -13.56 10.12
N LEU A 76 -0.90 -12.31 9.71
CA LEU A 76 -1.05 -11.94 8.30
C LEU A 76 0.22 -12.30 7.50
N LEU A 77 1.40 -11.98 8.06
CA LEU A 77 2.68 -12.27 7.44
C LEU A 77 2.90 -13.78 7.22
N ILE A 78 2.50 -14.63 8.17
CA ILE A 78 2.55 -16.10 8.00
C ILE A 78 1.68 -16.54 6.82
N GLU A 79 0.49 -15.98 6.64
CA GLU A 79 -0.38 -16.31 5.50
C GLU A 79 0.21 -15.82 4.17
N VAL A 80 0.70 -14.58 4.13
CA VAL A 80 1.40 -13.98 2.98
C VAL A 80 2.61 -14.84 2.58
N ASP A 81 3.39 -15.31 3.54
CA ASP A 81 4.56 -16.16 3.31
C ASP A 81 4.15 -17.54 2.77
N LYS A 82 3.09 -18.16 3.32
CA LYS A 82 2.53 -19.43 2.82
C LYS A 82 2.08 -19.34 1.37
N LEU A 83 1.52 -18.20 0.96
CA LEU A 83 1.14 -17.94 -0.43
C LEU A 83 2.32 -17.53 -1.32
N GLY A 84 3.52 -17.31 -0.75
CA GLY A 84 4.72 -16.89 -1.47
C GLY A 84 4.64 -15.46 -2.00
N LEU A 85 3.83 -14.62 -1.34
CA LEU A 85 3.51 -13.26 -1.78
C LEU A 85 4.49 -12.22 -1.25
N ARG A 86 5.15 -12.49 -0.12
CA ARG A 86 6.02 -11.53 0.61
C ARG A 86 7.01 -10.77 -0.27
N ARG A 87 7.66 -11.47 -1.21
CA ARG A 87 8.66 -10.90 -2.11
C ARG A 87 8.14 -9.80 -3.04
N TYR A 88 6.83 -9.74 -3.27
CA TYR A 88 6.19 -8.77 -4.16
C TYR A 88 5.79 -7.48 -3.42
N PHE A 89 5.48 -7.60 -2.12
CA PHE A 89 5.02 -6.50 -1.27
C PHE A 89 6.10 -5.99 -0.30
N CYS A 90 7.24 -6.69 -0.21
CA CYS A 90 8.41 -6.30 0.58
C CYS A 90 9.69 -6.45 -0.26
N PRO A 91 9.84 -5.71 -1.37
CA PRO A 91 10.93 -5.93 -2.33
C PRO A 91 12.33 -5.65 -1.75
N GLU A 92 12.43 -4.84 -0.69
CA GLU A 92 13.70 -4.50 -0.03
C GLU A 92 14.21 -5.58 0.93
N CYS A 93 13.41 -6.60 1.27
CA CYS A 93 13.90 -7.77 2.00
C CYS A 93 14.80 -8.63 1.09
N LYS A 94 16.01 -8.14 0.78
CA LYS A 94 17.03 -8.86 0.01
C LYS A 94 17.38 -10.15 0.75
N ARG A 95 17.36 -11.25 0.00
CA ARG A 95 17.49 -12.66 0.41
C ARG A 95 18.86 -13.08 0.99
N GLU A 96 19.61 -12.18 1.60
CA GLU A 96 20.85 -12.55 2.27
C GLU A 96 20.55 -12.71 3.76
N HIS A 97 20.54 -13.98 4.20
CA HIS A 97 20.26 -14.46 5.56
C HIS A 97 18.80 -14.60 5.95
N PHE A 98 18.17 -15.70 5.50
CA PHE A 98 17.13 -16.37 6.30
C PHE A 98 17.78 -17.04 7.54
N SER A 99 18.44 -16.25 8.38
CA SER A 99 18.47 -16.51 9.82
C SER A 99 17.26 -15.81 10.42
N SER A 100 16.70 -16.35 11.48
CA SER A 100 15.38 -16.01 12.07
C SER A 100 15.24 -14.62 12.68
N GLU A 101 15.89 -13.59 12.15
CA GLU A 101 15.84 -12.23 12.65
C GLU A 101 15.54 -11.31 11.47
N VAL A 102 14.27 -10.89 11.41
CA VAL A 102 13.78 -9.57 10.96
C VAL A 102 14.43 -9.03 9.68
N CYS A 103 13.64 -8.91 8.59
CA CYS A 103 14.04 -8.15 7.38
C CYS A 103 14.89 -6.94 7.76
N SER A 104 16.11 -6.90 7.26
CA SER A 104 17.17 -5.94 7.62
C SER A 104 17.00 -4.55 6.99
N HIS A 105 15.77 -4.13 6.73
CA HIS A 105 15.47 -2.72 6.55
C HIS A 105 14.69 -2.32 7.80
N ASP A 106 15.10 -1.21 8.41
CA ASP A 106 14.43 -0.48 9.48
C ASP A 106 13.02 0.00 9.06
N ILE A 107 12.21 -0.88 8.48
CA ILE A 107 10.78 -0.67 8.31
C ILE A 107 10.21 -0.89 9.70
N LYS A 108 10.32 0.17 10.49
CA LYS A 108 9.69 0.28 11.79
C LYS A 108 8.27 -0.26 11.63
N SER A 109 7.90 -1.21 12.49
CA SER A 109 6.48 -1.36 12.80
C SER A 109 6.06 -0.04 13.44
N ASP A 110 5.75 0.96 12.65
CA ASP A 110 5.30 2.25 13.14
C ASP A 110 3.88 2.05 13.62
N ILE A 111 3.74 1.75 14.91
CA ILE A 111 2.47 1.87 15.60
C ILE A 111 2.29 3.38 15.80
N VAL A 112 1.76 4.07 14.80
CA VAL A 112 1.41 5.48 14.91
C VAL A 112 0.19 5.56 15.83
N ARG A 113 0.37 6.13 17.03
CA ARG A 113 -0.62 6.04 18.10
C ARG A 113 -1.64 7.18 18.17
N ASP A 114 -1.52 8.22 17.36
CA ASP A 114 -2.14 9.47 17.76
C ASP A 114 -3.35 9.92 16.94
N ASN A 115 -3.84 9.17 15.94
CA ASN A 115 -5.22 9.34 15.43
C ASN A 115 -5.79 8.13 14.66
N HIS A 116 -5.00 7.39 13.88
CA HIS A 116 -5.42 6.17 13.18
C HIS A 116 -4.37 5.06 13.38
N PRO A 117 -4.60 4.09 14.29
CA PRO A 117 -3.61 3.06 14.53
C PRO A 117 -3.58 2.11 13.32
N TYR A 118 -2.45 2.08 12.63
CA TYR A 118 -2.12 1.03 11.68
C TYR A 118 -0.78 0.41 12.06
N VAL A 119 -0.51 -0.79 11.51
CA VAL A 119 0.82 -1.41 11.57
C VAL A 119 1.18 -1.76 10.14
N CYS A 120 2.41 -1.42 9.73
CA CYS A 120 2.94 -1.79 8.43
C CYS A 120 4.15 -2.73 8.57
N TRP A 121 4.35 -3.56 7.54
CA TRP A 121 5.57 -4.29 7.28
C TRP A 121 5.85 -4.25 5.78
N GLY A 122 6.78 -3.39 5.35
CA GLY A 122 6.87 -3.00 3.94
C GLY A 122 5.53 -2.45 3.47
N ASN A 123 5.08 -2.90 2.29
CA ASN A 123 3.79 -2.49 1.73
C ASN A 123 2.62 -3.38 2.19
N ILE A 124 2.78 -4.10 3.30
CA ILE A 124 1.71 -4.90 3.92
C ILE A 124 1.21 -4.14 5.14
N ILE A 125 -0.06 -3.75 5.12
CA ILE A 125 -0.66 -2.84 6.09
C ILE A 125 -1.83 -3.55 6.75
N ILE A 126 -1.86 -3.52 8.09
CA ILE A 126 -3.10 -3.74 8.85
C ILE A 126 -3.56 -2.40 9.39
N CYS A 127 -4.78 -2.05 9.07
CA CYS A 127 -5.47 -0.88 9.58
C CYS A 127 -6.75 -1.35 10.28
N GLY A 128 -7.38 -0.46 11.05
CA GLY A 128 -8.78 -0.65 11.41
C GLY A 128 -9.70 -0.63 10.16
N TYR A 129 -10.85 0.02 10.28
CA TYR A 129 -11.81 0.09 9.17
C TYR A 129 -11.57 1.29 8.22
N ASP A 130 -10.49 2.05 8.42
CA ASP A 130 -10.20 3.31 7.72
C ASP A 130 -9.08 3.14 6.66
N LYS A 131 -9.31 2.24 5.68
CA LYS A 131 -8.29 1.85 4.67
C LYS A 131 -7.79 3.05 3.85
N ALA A 132 -8.70 3.92 3.45
CA ALA A 132 -8.40 5.02 2.54
C ALA A 132 -7.55 6.11 3.22
N GLU A 133 -7.92 6.47 4.44
CA GLU A 133 -7.22 7.46 5.27
C GLU A 133 -5.80 6.99 5.60
N VAL A 134 -5.65 5.72 6.01
CA VAL A 134 -4.33 5.14 6.29
C VAL A 134 -3.46 5.11 5.03
N PHE A 135 -4.04 4.76 3.88
CA PHE A 135 -3.29 4.74 2.62
C PHE A 135 -2.82 6.15 2.21
N LEU A 136 -3.66 7.18 2.36
CA LEU A 136 -3.27 8.56 2.10
C LEU A 136 -2.12 9.01 3.02
N GLU A 137 -2.21 8.73 4.32
CA GLU A 137 -1.16 9.07 5.28
C GLU A 137 0.19 8.43 4.89
N LEU A 138 0.17 7.20 4.39
CA LEU A 138 1.37 6.51 3.91
C LEU A 138 1.95 7.16 2.65
N LEU A 139 1.10 7.53 1.67
CA LEU A 139 1.56 8.20 0.46
C LEU A 139 2.21 9.56 0.77
N GLU A 140 1.64 10.31 1.71
CA GLU A 140 2.18 11.62 2.14
C GLU A 140 3.56 11.47 2.81
N LYS A 141 3.76 10.43 3.63
CA LYS A 141 5.04 10.17 4.31
C LYS A 141 6.16 9.82 3.34
N ASP A 142 5.89 8.98 2.33
CA ASP A 142 6.87 8.62 1.32
C ASP A 142 7.35 9.84 0.53
N ASP A 143 6.49 10.83 0.33
CA ASP A 143 6.82 12.07 -0.40
C ASP A 143 7.69 13.02 0.40
N VAL A 144 7.41 13.19 1.70
CA VAL A 144 8.26 14.02 2.58
C VAL A 144 9.70 13.48 2.62
N ILE A 145 9.86 12.17 2.70
CA ILE A 145 11.17 11.52 2.70
C ILE A 145 11.90 11.76 1.36
N ASN A 146 11.19 11.67 0.24
CA ASN A 146 11.77 11.88 -1.09
C ASN A 146 12.16 13.34 -1.35
N ASP A 147 11.40 14.32 -0.85
CA ASP A 147 11.73 15.75 -0.94
C ASP A 147 12.96 16.13 -0.10
N ASP A 148 13.10 15.58 1.11
CA ASP A 148 14.27 15.81 1.98
C ASP A 148 15.57 15.26 1.37
N HIS A 149 15.48 14.15 0.64
CA HIS A 149 16.61 13.57 -0.10
C HIS A 149 17.02 14.36 -1.35
N GLN A 150 16.10 15.12 -1.96
CA GLN A 150 16.45 16.03 -3.06
C GLN A 150 17.07 17.34 -2.56
N ASN A 151 16.71 17.81 -1.36
CA ASN A 151 17.28 19.02 -0.77
C ASN A 151 18.69 18.86 -0.16
N THR A 152 19.19 17.63 0.04
CA THR A 152 20.50 17.40 0.67
C THR A 152 21.70 17.36 -0.29
N GLN A 153 21.51 17.51 -1.62
CA GLN A 153 22.62 17.57 -2.59
C GLN A 153 22.91 18.97 -3.20
N GLN A 154 22.19 20.01 -2.78
CA GLN A 154 22.51 21.39 -3.17
C GLN A 154 22.47 22.30 -1.95
N GLN A 155 23.56 22.39 -1.20
CA GLN A 155 23.92 23.61 -0.49
C GLN A 155 25.38 23.58 -0.03
N LYS A 156 26.25 23.99 -0.94
CA LYS A 156 27.53 24.61 -0.59
C LYS A 156 27.62 25.87 -1.42
N TYR A 157 27.09 26.98 -0.91
CA TYR A 157 27.60 28.35 -1.06
C TYR A 157 26.66 29.35 -0.33
N ASP A 158 27.22 29.97 0.70
CA ASP A 158 27.07 31.32 1.27
C ASP A 158 25.76 32.12 1.08
N SER A 159 25.13 32.51 2.19
CA SER A 159 25.12 33.90 2.70
C SER A 159 24.01 34.09 3.74
N TRP A 160 24.34 34.82 4.80
CA TRP A 160 23.44 35.29 5.85
C TRP A 160 22.50 36.36 5.30
N ASP A 161 21.20 36.28 5.62
CA ASP A 161 20.35 37.41 6.01
C ASP A 161 19.00 36.91 6.55
N GLU A 162 18.62 37.42 7.73
CA GLU A 162 17.39 37.17 8.48
C GLU A 162 16.16 37.80 7.81
N VAL A 163 14.98 37.13 7.80
CA VAL A 163 13.66 37.78 8.04
C VAL A 163 12.62 36.75 8.52
N ASP A 164 11.91 37.13 9.59
CA ASP A 164 10.76 36.50 10.24
C ASP A 164 9.55 36.18 9.32
N GLY A 165 8.78 35.14 9.66
CA GLY A 165 7.46 34.91 9.07
C GLY A 165 6.78 33.60 9.48
N ILE A 166 6.08 33.63 10.62
CA ILE A 166 5.19 32.57 11.09
C ILE A 166 4.03 32.35 10.10
N GLY A 167 3.77 31.08 9.78
CA GLY A 167 2.43 30.58 9.52
C GLY A 167 1.99 30.55 8.06
N ASN A 168 2.18 29.39 7.41
CA ASN A 168 1.25 28.85 6.41
C ASN A 168 1.65 27.42 6.01
N SER A 169 1.71 26.49 6.98
CA SER A 169 1.83 25.05 6.68
C SER A 169 0.48 24.36 6.41
N SER A 170 -0.65 25.05 6.59
CA SER A 170 -1.99 24.46 6.43
C SER A 170 -2.67 24.70 5.07
N LEU A 171 -1.97 25.27 4.07
CA LEU A 171 -2.57 25.63 2.77
C LEU A 171 -1.98 24.88 1.56
N LYS A 172 -1.21 23.81 1.76
CA LYS A 172 -0.63 23.00 0.65
C LYS A 172 -1.25 21.61 0.45
N LEU A 173 -2.32 21.25 1.16
CA LEU A 173 -2.97 19.92 1.06
C LEU A 173 -3.96 19.76 -0.12
N GLN A 174 -3.72 20.48 -1.22
CA GLN A 174 -4.40 20.25 -2.50
C GLN A 174 -3.40 20.19 -3.66
N GLN A 175 -2.26 19.52 -3.46
CA GLN A 175 -1.52 19.02 -4.61
C GLN A 175 -2.30 17.86 -5.21
N ASN A 176 -2.72 18.02 -6.46
CA ASN A 176 -3.29 16.96 -7.28
C ASN A 176 -2.23 15.86 -7.43
N PHE A 177 -2.31 14.83 -6.59
CA PHE A 177 -1.49 13.63 -6.67
C PHE A 177 -1.97 12.80 -7.86
N HIS A 178 -1.37 13.00 -9.04
CA HIS A 178 -1.65 12.16 -10.21
C HIS A 178 -0.87 10.84 -10.08
N ARG A 179 -1.22 10.02 -9.09
CA ARG A 179 -0.80 8.63 -9.01
C ARG A 179 -1.93 7.78 -9.57
N ASP A 180 -1.65 6.99 -10.60
CA ASP A 180 -2.59 5.98 -11.09
C ASP A 180 -2.73 4.91 -10.00
N VAL A 181 -3.64 5.12 -9.06
CA VAL A 181 -3.93 4.21 -7.95
C VAL A 181 -5.05 3.27 -8.37
N TYR A 182 -4.81 1.97 -8.28
CA TYR A 182 -5.80 0.93 -8.51
C TYR A 182 -6.10 0.22 -7.19
N PHE A 183 -7.35 0.27 -6.75
CA PHE A 183 -7.79 -0.35 -5.49
C PHE A 183 -8.78 -1.47 -5.76
N PHE A 184 -8.47 -2.67 -5.27
CA PHE A 184 -9.32 -3.84 -5.38
C PHE A 184 -9.85 -4.23 -4.00
N ASP A 185 -11.16 -4.41 -3.88
CA ASP A 185 -11.84 -4.79 -2.62
C ASP A 185 -13.16 -5.52 -2.92
N ASP A 186 -13.54 -6.47 -2.08
CA ASP A 186 -14.80 -7.22 -2.19
C ASP A 186 -15.94 -6.61 -1.36
N GLU A 187 -15.68 -5.52 -0.64
CA GLU A 187 -16.68 -4.77 0.11
C GLU A 187 -16.97 -3.43 -0.56
N PHE A 188 -18.24 -3.23 -0.94
CA PHE A 188 -18.69 -2.01 -1.61
C PHE A 188 -18.40 -0.72 -0.83
N VAL A 189 -18.52 -0.76 0.50
CA VAL A 189 -18.27 0.41 1.36
C VAL A 189 -16.81 0.87 1.29
N ASN A 190 -15.86 -0.06 1.20
CA ASN A 190 -14.44 0.27 1.05
C ASN A 190 -14.19 0.90 -0.31
N ILE A 191 -14.80 0.36 -1.38
CA ILE A 191 -14.73 0.93 -2.74
C ILE A 191 -15.25 2.37 -2.77
N GLU A 192 -16.42 2.60 -2.18
CA GLU A 192 -17.04 3.93 -2.12
C GLU A 192 -16.15 4.91 -1.35
N ASN A 193 -15.76 4.58 -0.12
CA ASN A 193 -14.93 5.44 0.73
C ASN A 193 -13.58 5.75 0.08
N PHE A 194 -12.90 4.73 -0.46
CA PHE A 194 -11.60 4.91 -1.11
C PHE A 194 -11.70 5.81 -2.35
N SER A 195 -12.74 5.63 -3.18
CA SER A 195 -12.94 6.47 -4.38
C SER A 195 -13.24 7.93 -4.05
N GLN A 196 -13.82 8.20 -2.87
CA GLN A 196 -14.13 9.55 -2.43
C GLN A 196 -12.91 10.26 -1.85
N LEU A 197 -12.08 9.54 -1.09
CA LEU A 197 -10.94 10.10 -0.36
C LEU A 197 -9.67 10.13 -1.20
N VAL A 198 -9.34 9.03 -1.88
CA VAL A 198 -8.19 8.93 -2.78
C VAL A 198 -8.62 9.40 -4.17
N LYS A 199 -8.47 10.70 -4.42
CA LYS A 199 -8.87 11.31 -5.71
C LYS A 199 -8.15 10.64 -6.88
N ASP A 200 -8.87 10.56 -8.00
CA ASP A 200 -8.40 9.96 -9.25
C ASP A 200 -7.98 8.48 -9.16
N SER A 201 -8.34 7.79 -8.07
CA SER A 201 -8.16 6.35 -7.97
C SER A 201 -9.17 5.59 -8.83
N THR A 202 -8.71 4.49 -9.44
CA THR A 202 -9.55 3.49 -10.10
C THR A 202 -9.89 2.38 -9.11
N CYS A 203 -11.11 2.43 -8.55
CA CYS A 203 -11.59 1.39 -7.66
C CYS A 203 -12.32 0.28 -8.44
N VAL A 204 -11.95 -0.97 -8.15
CA VAL A 204 -12.48 -2.18 -8.77
C VAL A 204 -13.14 -3.05 -7.70
N PHE A 205 -14.46 -3.14 -7.75
CA PHE A 205 -15.25 -4.01 -6.89
C PHE A 205 -15.13 -5.47 -7.34
N VAL A 206 -14.57 -6.32 -6.48
CA VAL A 206 -14.36 -7.75 -6.75
C VAL A 206 -15.57 -8.54 -6.25
N THR A 207 -16.37 -9.04 -7.19
CA THR A 207 -17.55 -9.87 -6.90
C THR A 207 -17.23 -11.36 -6.88
N LYS A 208 -17.90 -12.09 -5.99
CA LYS A 208 -17.83 -13.55 -5.87
C LYS A 208 -18.87 -14.25 -6.74
#